data_AF-A0A4S5BG01-F1
#
_entry.id   AF-A0A4S5BG01-F1
#
_cell.length_a   1.000
_cell.length_b   1.000
_cell.length_c   1.000
_cell.angle_alpha   90.00
_cell.angle_beta   90.00
_cell.angle_gamma   90.00
#
_symmetry.space_group_name_H-M   'P 1'
#
loop_
_entity.id
_entity.type
_entity.pdbx_description
1 polymer ?
#
loop_
_entity_poly.entity_id
_entity_poly.type
_entity_poly.pdbx_seq_one_letter_code
_entity_poly.pdbx_strand_id
1 'polypeptide(L)'
;MNETASTWTDKEVVTFQRRHKVFVAQGLKDGDAEQLAEQMLVRDRCGEFDMRVCQECANLIDKKCKNGRHRLFILHRCEMFEVRGKGR
;
A
#
# COMPACT_ATOMS: atom_id res chain seq x y z
N MET A 1 -11.01 19.46 24.22
CA MET A 1 -9.60 19.03 24.06
C MET A 1 -9.64 17.80 23.15
N ASN A 2 -8.85 17.82 22.08
CA ASN A 2 -8.91 16.86 20.97
C ASN A 2 -8.56 15.43 21.41
N GLU A 3 -9.51 14.51 21.35
CA GLU A 3 -9.28 13.07 21.53
C GLU A 3 -9.75 12.31 20.28
N THR A 4 -8.89 12.27 19.27
CA THR A 4 -8.88 11.18 18.28
C THR A 4 -7.44 10.83 17.93
N ALA A 5 -6.59 10.61 18.94
CA ALA A 5 -5.45 9.72 18.76
C ALA A 5 -6.03 8.32 18.55
N SER A 6 -6.42 8.00 17.31
CA SER A 6 -6.89 6.67 16.94
C SER A 6 -5.71 5.72 17.13
N THR A 7 -5.62 5.09 18.29
CA THR A 7 -4.53 4.19 18.65
C THR A 7 -4.41 3.11 17.58
N TRP A 8 -3.33 3.14 16.80
CA TRP A 8 -3.04 2.07 15.86
C TRP A 8 -2.85 0.77 16.64
N THR A 9 -3.39 -0.32 16.11
CA THR A 9 -3.12 -1.65 16.64
C THR A 9 -1.69 -2.08 16.26
N ASP A 10 -1.10 -3.00 17.02
CA ASP A 10 0.24 -3.54 16.69
C ASP A 10 0.31 -4.10 15.25
N LYS A 11 -0.79 -4.70 14.77
CA LYS A 11 -0.90 -5.22 13.40
C LYS A 11 -0.83 -4.09 12.36
N GLU A 12 -1.44 -2.95 12.66
CA GLU A 12 -1.40 -1.78 11.78
C GLU A 12 -0.02 -1.15 11.77
N VAL A 13 0.64 -1.03 12.92
CA VAL A 13 2.03 -0.55 13.01
C VAL A 13 2.96 -1.43 12.19
N VAL A 14 2.88 -2.76 12.32
CA VAL A 14 3.69 -3.70 11.54
C VAL A 14 3.40 -3.57 10.04
N THR A 15 2.13 -3.44 9.66
CA THR A 15 1.72 -3.29 8.26
C THR A 15 2.23 -1.99 7.66
N PHE A 16 2.12 -0.89 8.40
CA PHE A 16 2.64 0.43 8.03
C PHE A 16 4.15 0.39 7.82
N GLN A 17 4.90 -0.09 8.82
CA GLN A 17 6.36 -0.16 8.74
C GLN A 17 6.84 -1.02 7.57
N ARG A 18 6.15 -2.14 7.29
CA ARG A 18 6.45 -2.99 6.13
C ARG A 18 6.25 -2.22 4.82
N ARG A 19 5.13 -1.52 4.66
CA ARG A 19 4.81 -0.75 3.46
C ARG A 19 5.78 0.40 3.24
N HIS A 20 6.02 1.19 4.27
CA HIS A 20 6.99 2.30 4.26
C HIS A 20 8.37 1.84 3.77
N LYS A 21 8.93 0.79 4.39
CA LYS A 21 10.22 0.21 3.98
C LYS A 21 10.22 -0.24 2.51
N VAL A 22 9.13 -0.88 2.05
CA VAL A 22 8.99 -1.31 0.65
C VAL A 22 8.95 -0.13 -0.30
N PHE A 23 8.27 0.96 0.04
CA PHE A 23 8.16 2.13 -0.83
C PHE A 23 9.48 2.90 -0.92
N VAL A 24 10.16 3.10 0.21
CA VAL A 24 11.49 3.70 0.25
C VAL A 24 12.49 2.86 -0.56
N ALA A 25 12.51 1.54 -0.37
CA ALA A 25 13.38 0.64 -1.14
C ALA A 25 13.09 0.65 -2.65
N GLN A 26 11.87 1.02 -3.05
CA GLN A 26 11.49 1.14 -4.46
C GLN A 26 11.78 2.51 -5.08
N GLY A 27 12.16 3.50 -4.26
CA GLY A 27 12.59 4.83 -4.70
C GLY A 27 11.62 5.97 -4.37
N LEU A 28 10.59 5.73 -3.55
CA LEU A 28 9.76 6.82 -3.03
C LEU A 28 10.50 7.57 -1.92
N LYS A 29 10.35 8.89 -1.85
CA LYS A 29 10.93 9.69 -0.77
C LYS A 29 10.29 9.29 0.57
N ASP A 30 11.05 9.42 1.64
CA ASP A 30 10.65 8.95 2.97
C ASP A 30 9.28 9.50 3.43
N GLY A 31 9.08 10.82 3.35
CA GLY A 31 7.80 11.45 3.71
C GLY A 31 6.63 11.06 2.79
N ASP A 32 6.88 10.91 1.48
CA ASP A 32 5.85 10.46 0.53
C ASP A 32 5.49 8.97 0.79
N ALA A 33 6.47 8.17 1.21
CA ALA A 33 6.29 6.77 1.58
C ALA A 33 5.50 6.60 2.87
N GLU A 34 5.74 7.47 3.84
CA GLU A 34 4.96 7.54 5.08
C GLU A 34 3.50 7.89 4.75
N GLN A 35 3.28 8.97 4.01
CA GLN A 35 1.94 9.41 3.62
C GLN A 35 1.17 8.32 2.85
N LEU A 36 1.81 7.65 1.89
CA LEU A 36 1.18 6.57 1.15
C LEU A 36 0.84 5.36 2.05
N ALA A 37 1.75 5.00 2.98
CA ALA A 37 1.51 3.90 3.91
C ALA A 37 0.34 4.20 4.87
N GLU A 38 0.21 5.45 5.34
CA GLU A 38 -0.93 5.90 6.14
C GLU A 38 -2.25 5.85 5.36
N GLN A 39 -2.26 6.37 4.12
CA GLN A 39 -3.44 6.31 3.26
C GLN A 39 -3.92 4.86 3.05
N MET A 40 -2.97 3.93 2.93
CA MET A 40 -3.28 2.51 2.81
C MET A 40 -3.83 1.91 4.11
N LEU A 41 -3.40 2.36 5.29
CA LEU A 41 -4.03 1.96 6.55
C LEU A 41 -5.47 2.46 6.65
N VAL A 42 -5.71 3.72 6.30
CA VAL A 42 -7.08 4.29 6.27
C VAL A 42 -7.96 3.48 5.32
N ARG A 43 -7.44 3.14 4.13
CA ARG A 43 -8.11 2.24 3.18
C ARG A 43 -8.47 0.90 3.81
N ASP A 44 -7.52 0.25 4.47
CA ASP A 44 -7.71 -1.07 5.08
C ASP A 44 -8.76 -1.05 6.20
N ARG A 45 -8.82 0.04 6.98
CA ARG A 45 -9.83 0.26 8.04
C ARG A 45 -11.24 0.43 7.48
N CYS A 46 -11.38 1.21 6.42
CA CYS A 46 -12.69 1.50 5.84
C CYS A 46 -13.29 0.30 5.11
N GLY A 47 -12.47 -0.62 4.57
CA GLY A 47 -12.93 -1.84 3.89
C GLY A 47 -13.65 -1.63 2.55
N GLU A 48 -14.19 -0.44 2.29
CA GLU A 48 -14.99 -0.09 1.12
C GLU A 48 -14.15 0.39 -0.08
N PHE A 49 -12.88 0.74 0.16
CA PHE A 49 -12.01 1.27 -0.88
C PHE A 49 -11.26 0.14 -1.60
N ASP A 50 -11.69 -0.20 -2.82
CA ASP A 50 -10.98 -1.13 -3.72
C ASP A 50 -9.78 -0.50 -4.45
N MET A 51 -9.18 0.54 -3.86
CA MET A 51 -7.97 1.16 -4.39
C MET A 51 -6.74 0.37 -3.96
N ARG A 52 -5.81 0.13 -4.88
CA ARG A 52 -4.63 -0.71 -4.64
C ARG A 52 -3.39 0.03 -5.13
N VAL A 53 -2.24 -0.35 -4.58
CA VAL A 53 -0.94 0.08 -5.09
C VAL A 53 -0.30 -1.08 -5.85
N CYS A 54 0.35 -0.79 -6.97
CA CYS A 54 1.00 -1.84 -7.79
C CYS A 54 2.01 -2.67 -6.97
N GLN A 55 2.60 -2.11 -5.93
CA GLN A 55 3.57 -2.77 -5.05
C GLN A 55 3.01 -3.96 -4.28
N GLU A 56 1.70 -4.01 -4.05
CA GLU A 56 1.01 -5.15 -3.44
C GLU A 56 0.62 -6.21 -4.48
N CYS A 57 0.84 -5.96 -5.78
CA CYS A 57 0.37 -6.80 -6.87
C CYS A 57 1.37 -7.89 -7.29
N ALA A 58 0.90 -9.12 -7.47
CA ALA A 58 1.66 -10.26 -8.02
C ALA A 58 2.08 -10.03 -9.48
N ASN A 59 1.33 -9.20 -10.22
CA ASN A 59 1.64 -8.83 -11.60
C ASN A 59 2.77 -7.80 -11.71
N LEU A 60 3.30 -7.29 -10.59
CA LEU A 60 4.46 -6.41 -10.55
C LEU A 60 5.77 -7.21 -10.42
N ILE A 61 6.51 -7.33 -11.53
CA ILE A 61 7.83 -7.99 -11.59
C ILE A 61 8.86 -6.96 -12.02
N ASP A 62 9.97 -6.84 -11.29
CA ASP A 62 11.07 -5.90 -11.59
C ASP A 62 10.61 -4.48 -11.91
N LYS A 63 9.68 -3.95 -11.10
CA LYS A 63 9.06 -2.62 -11.28
C LYS A 63 8.35 -2.47 -12.64
N LYS A 64 7.86 -3.55 -13.23
CA LYS A 64 7.02 -3.55 -14.44
C LYS A 64 5.74 -4.33 -14.19
N CYS A 65 4.62 -3.79 -14.68
CA CYS A 65 3.33 -4.50 -14.63
C CYS A 65 3.20 -5.39 -15.87
N LYS A 66 2.90 -6.68 -15.69
CA LYS A 66 2.63 -7.62 -16.80
C LYS A 66 1.52 -7.13 -17.75
N ASN A 67 0.54 -6.41 -17.21
CA ASN A 67 -0.61 -5.90 -17.95
C ASN A 67 -0.39 -4.49 -18.53
N GLY A 68 0.82 -3.92 -18.45
CA GLY A 68 1.13 -2.59 -18.98
C GLY A 68 0.49 -1.40 -18.24
N ARG A 69 -0.47 -1.62 -17.35
CA ARG A 69 -1.19 -0.59 -16.57
C ARG A 69 -0.43 -0.14 -15.31
N HIS A 70 0.88 0.03 -15.43
CA HIS A 70 1.75 0.29 -14.28
C HIS A 70 1.52 1.69 -13.67
N ARG A 71 1.28 1.74 -12.36
CA ARG A 71 1.07 2.95 -11.55
C ARG A 71 1.72 2.75 -10.17
N LEU A 72 3.00 3.12 -10.04
CA LEU A 72 3.68 3.05 -8.74
C LEU A 72 3.21 4.17 -7.83
N PHE A 73 3.19 3.88 -6.54
CA PHE A 73 3.05 4.89 -5.48
C PHE A 73 1.74 5.67 -5.51
N ILE A 74 0.74 5.17 -6.24
CA ILE A 74 -0.57 5.79 -6.38
C ILE A 74 -1.61 4.72 -6.06
N LEU A 75 -2.57 5.07 -5.19
CA LEU A 75 -3.77 4.30 -4.98
C LEU A 75 -4.68 4.45 -6.20
N HIS A 76 -4.98 3.34 -6.88
CA HIS A 76 -5.89 3.33 -8.01
C HIS A 76 -6.67 2.02 -8.08
N ARG A 77 -7.83 2.04 -8.74
CA ARG A 77 -8.54 0.80 -9.08
C ARG A 77 -7.83 0.07 -10.21
N CYS A 78 -7.73 -1.24 -10.11
CA CYS A 78 -7.11 -2.08 -11.12
C CYS A 78 -7.81 -3.44 -11.18
N GLU A 79 -8.55 -3.70 -12.26
CA GLU A 79 -9.29 -4.94 -12.49
C GLU A 79 -8.37 -6.18 -12.57
N MET A 80 -7.10 -5.96 -12.95
CA MET A 80 -6.08 -7.00 -13.08
C MET A 80 -5.21 -7.12 -11.81
N PHE A 81 -5.65 -6.54 -10.69
CA PHE A 81 -4.93 -6.63 -9.43
C PHE A 81 -5.03 -8.03 -8.84
N GLU A 82 -3.88 -8.58 -8.46
CA GLU A 82 -3.79 -9.85 -7.77
C GLU A 82 -2.86 -9.66 -6.58
N VAL A 83 -3.34 -9.90 -5.35
CA VAL A 83 -2.52 -9.66 -4.16
C VAL A 83 -1.33 -10.63 -4.12
N ARG A 84 -0.13 -10.07 -3.96
CA ARG A 84 1.11 -10.86 -3.88
C ARG A 84 1.06 -11.78 -2.66
N GLY A 85 1.23 -13.09 -2.88
CA GLY A 85 1.33 -14.08 -1.82
C GLY A 85 0.00 -14.70 -1.37
N LYS A 86 -1.12 -14.49 -2.07
CA LYS A 86 -2.31 -15.33 -1.87
C LYS A 86 -2.03 -16.73 -2.45
N GLY A 87 -1.54 -17.65 -1.64
CA GLY A 87 -1.26 -19.03 -2.05
C GLY A 87 0.04 -19.66 -1.54
N ARG A 88 0.57 -19.23 -0.39
CA ARG A 88 1.55 -20.00 0.38
C ARG A 88 1.00 -20.32 1.76
#